data_AF-A0A7V0UFQ3-F1
#
_entry.id   AF-A0A7V0UFQ3-F1
#
_cell.length_a   1.000
_cell.length_b   1.000
_cell.length_c   1.000
_cell.angle_alpha   90.00
_cell.angle_beta   90.00
_cell.angle_gamma   90.00
#
_symmetry.space_group_name_H-M   'P 1'
#
loop_
_entity.id
_entity.type
_entity.pdbx_description
1 polymer ?
#
loop_
_entity_poly.entity_id
_entity_poly.type
_entity_poly.pdbx_seq_one_letter_code
_entity_poly.pdbx_strand_id
1 'polypeptide(L)'
;MLETAAANYDQNWLDYQFEIGRRHHRSGKNRTDQVDAVEHINYRYLPTLIYPIFSTLKPFLQKGGHSEEDVEKMHHAWLKSLLIQVTLWSRVYVGEADF
;
A
#
# COMPACT_ATOMS: atom_id res chain seq x y z
N MET A 1 -1.58 7.95 3.46
CA MET A 1 -1.31 7.90 4.90
C MET A 1 -2.57 8.12 5.73
N LEU A 2 -3.35 9.17 5.48
CA LEU A 2 -4.57 9.47 6.25
C LEU A 2 -5.58 8.31 6.26
N GLU A 3 -5.96 7.77 5.09
CA GLU A 3 -6.87 6.61 4.99
C GLU A 3 -6.34 5.38 5.74
N THR A 4 -5.06 5.07 5.58
CA THR A 4 -4.39 3.96 6.27
C THR A 4 -4.39 4.15 7.79
N ALA A 5 -4.15 5.38 8.25
CA ALA A 5 -4.11 5.71 9.68
C ALA A 5 -5.51 5.79 10.31
N ALA A 6 -6.54 6.11 9.52
CA ALA A 6 -7.93 6.08 9.96
C ALA A 6 -8.42 4.65 10.26
N ALA A 7 -7.77 3.63 9.68
CA ALA A 7 -8.02 2.21 9.92
C ALA A 7 -9.48 1.76 9.71
N ASN A 8 -10.23 2.46 8.86
CA ASN A 8 -11.58 2.10 8.46
C ASN A 8 -11.51 1.12 7.27
N TYR A 9 -11.32 -0.16 7.56
CA TYR A 9 -11.18 -1.22 6.54
C TYR A 9 -12.54 -1.85 6.21
N ASP A 10 -13.43 -1.05 5.64
CA ASP A 10 -14.77 -1.47 5.20
C ASP A 10 -14.78 -1.92 3.72
N GLN A 11 -15.97 -2.14 3.16
CA GLN A 11 -16.11 -2.55 1.76
C GLN A 11 -15.63 -1.46 0.78
N ASN A 12 -15.90 -0.18 1.07
CA ASN A 12 -15.44 0.92 0.22
C ASN A 12 -13.91 0.96 0.18
N TRP A 13 -13.28 0.72 1.34
CA TRP A 13 -11.83 0.60 1.42
C TRP A 13 -11.31 -0.58 0.59
N LEU A 14 -11.94 -1.76 0.66
CA LEU A 14 -11.58 -2.94 -0.15
C LEU A 14 -11.70 -2.67 -1.65
N ASP A 15 -12.80 -2.07 -2.08
CA ASP A 15 -13.04 -1.70 -3.47
C ASP A 15 -11.95 -0.74 -3.97
N TYR A 16 -11.54 0.20 -3.11
CA TYR A 16 -10.46 1.11 -3.43
C TYR A 16 -9.08 0.44 -3.41
N GLN A 17 -8.83 -0.57 -2.57
CA GLN A 17 -7.59 -1.37 -2.65
C GLN A 17 -7.47 -2.09 -3.99
N PHE A 18 -8.56 -2.64 -4.50
CA PHE A 18 -8.58 -3.26 -5.82
C PHE A 18 -8.27 -2.23 -6.92
N GLU A 19 -8.86 -1.05 -6.84
CA GLU A 19 -8.58 0.05 -7.77
C GLU A 19 -7.11 0.52 -7.71
N ILE A 20 -6.51 0.62 -6.52
CA ILE A 20 -5.07 0.93 -6.40
C ILE A 20 -4.23 -0.16 -7.08
N GLY A 21 -4.55 -1.44 -6.87
CA GLY A 21 -3.91 -2.55 -7.57
C GLY A 21 -3.98 -2.39 -9.09
N ARG A 22 -5.18 -2.08 -9.62
CA ARG A 22 -5.40 -1.82 -11.05
C ARG A 22 -4.56 -0.66 -11.58
N ARG A 23 -4.37 0.42 -10.81
CA ARG A 23 -3.56 1.58 -11.22
C ARG A 23 -2.05 1.27 -11.32
N HIS A 24 -1.57 0.24 -10.64
CA HIS A 24 -0.20 -0.26 -10.82
C HIS A 24 -0.10 -1.29 -11.96
N HIS A 25 -1.17 -2.07 -12.15
CA HIS A 25 -1.27 -3.09 -13.19
C HIS A 25 -1.61 -2.49 -14.58
N ARG A 26 -1.35 -3.22 -15.66
CA ARG A 26 -1.62 -2.72 -17.04
C ARG A 26 -3.11 -2.50 -17.32
N SER A 27 -3.99 -3.07 -16.49
CA SER A 27 -5.45 -2.94 -16.62
C SER A 27 -6.01 -1.57 -16.20
N GLY A 28 -5.21 -0.74 -15.52
CA GLY A 28 -5.62 0.60 -15.08
C GLY A 28 -4.50 1.64 -15.09
N LYS A 29 -3.23 1.24 -15.20
CA LYS A 29 -2.10 2.17 -15.23
C LYS A 29 -2.25 3.20 -16.36
N ASN A 30 -1.79 4.42 -16.08
CA ASN A 30 -1.81 5.59 -16.97
C ASN A 30 -3.21 6.19 -17.26
N ARG A 31 -4.30 5.53 -16.86
CA ARG A 31 -5.68 5.99 -17.18
C ARG A 31 -6.16 7.12 -16.28
N THR A 32 -5.86 7.04 -14.98
CA THR A 32 -6.32 8.02 -13.98
C THR A 32 -5.84 9.43 -14.31
N ASP A 33 -4.57 9.56 -14.68
CA ASP A 33 -3.93 10.86 -14.92
C ASP A 33 -3.77 11.20 -16.42
N GLN A 34 -4.20 10.30 -17.32
CA GLN A 34 -4.13 10.45 -18.78
C GLN A 34 -2.70 10.74 -19.29
N VAL A 35 -1.72 9.98 -18.81
CA VAL A 35 -0.29 10.18 -19.12
C VAL A 35 0.26 9.10 -20.04
N ASP A 36 1.30 9.42 -20.78
CA ASP A 36 2.09 8.42 -21.52
C ASP A 36 3.33 8.04 -20.70
N ALA A 37 3.35 6.80 -20.18
CA ALA A 37 4.41 6.26 -19.36
C ALA A 37 4.47 4.74 -19.49
N VAL A 38 5.45 4.09 -18.86
CA VAL A 38 5.58 2.62 -18.85
C VAL A 38 4.23 1.93 -18.56
N GLU A 39 3.87 0.91 -19.34
CA GLU A 39 2.52 0.34 -19.31
C GLU A 39 2.24 -0.47 -18.03
N HIS A 40 3.28 -0.99 -17.38
CA HIS A 40 3.12 -1.98 -16.32
C HIS A 40 4.19 -1.83 -15.24
N ILE A 41 3.77 -1.85 -13.97
CA ILE A 41 4.70 -2.02 -12.84
C ILE A 41 4.78 -3.51 -12.54
N ASN A 42 5.95 -4.12 -12.72
CA ASN A 42 6.12 -5.55 -12.46
C ASN A 42 5.87 -5.88 -10.99
N TYR A 43 5.08 -6.93 -10.73
CA TYR A 43 4.67 -7.32 -9.38
C TYR A 43 5.84 -7.46 -8.41
N ARG A 44 7.00 -7.97 -8.86
CA ARG A 44 8.21 -8.13 -8.04
C ARG A 44 8.61 -6.87 -7.27
N TYR A 45 8.28 -5.68 -7.78
CA TYR A 45 8.61 -4.43 -7.12
C TYR A 45 7.67 -4.07 -5.98
N LEU A 46 6.39 -4.44 -6.04
CA LEU A 46 5.39 -4.10 -5.02
C LEU A 46 5.78 -4.61 -3.61
N PRO A 47 6.07 -5.90 -3.38
CA PRO A 47 6.47 -6.37 -2.06
C PRO A 47 7.84 -5.82 -1.66
N THR A 48 8.76 -5.58 -2.60
CA THR A 48 10.08 -4.99 -2.28
C THR A 48 9.98 -3.54 -1.80
N LEU A 49 8.95 -2.80 -2.24
CA LEU A 49 8.70 -1.42 -1.82
C LEU A 49 8.13 -1.31 -0.40
N ILE A 50 7.69 -2.41 0.22
CA ILE A 50 7.25 -2.40 1.62
C ILE A 50 8.36 -1.89 2.54
N TYR A 51 9.60 -2.36 2.36
CA TYR A 51 10.72 -1.95 3.21
C TYR A 51 11.04 -0.45 3.16
N PRO A 52 11.23 0.19 1.99
CA PRO A 52 11.46 1.63 1.94
C PRO A 52 10.27 2.44 2.46
N ILE A 53 9.02 2.04 2.20
CA ILE A 53 7.83 2.74 2.73
C ILE A 53 7.70 2.57 4.25
N PHE A 54 8.07 1.39 4.78
CA PHE A 54 8.11 1.13 6.21
C PHE A 54 9.20 1.95 6.91
N SER A 55 10.44 1.86 6.44
CA SER A 55 11.60 2.49 7.09
C SER A 55 11.54 4.02 7.07
N THR A 56 10.99 4.61 5.99
CA THR A 56 10.87 6.07 5.85
C THR A 56 9.90 6.70 6.85
N LEU A 57 8.92 5.97 7.39
CA LEU A 57 7.90 6.54 8.28
C LEU A 57 8.43 6.81 9.71
N LYS A 58 9.34 5.97 10.23
CA LYS A 58 9.74 6.01 11.65
C LYS A 58 10.25 7.38 12.13
N PRO A 59 11.12 8.09 11.37
CA PRO A 59 11.57 9.43 11.77
C PRO A 59 10.45 10.47 11.84
N PHE A 60 9.33 10.28 11.13
CA PHE A 60 8.17 11.18 11.22
C PHE A 60 7.33 10.90 12.47
N LEU A 61 7.15 9.62 12.83
CA LEU A 61 6.44 9.24 14.05
C LEU A 61 7.13 9.77 15.32
N GLN A 62 8.47 9.73 15.33
CA GLN A 62 9.28 10.25 16.45
C GLN A 62 9.10 11.77 16.68
N LYS A 63 8.74 12.52 15.63
CA LYS A 63 8.50 13.97 15.74
C LYS A 63 7.13 14.31 16.34
N GLY A 64 6.25 13.33 16.55
CA GLY A 64 4.90 13.53 17.08
C GLY A 64 4.81 13.75 18.59
N GLY A 65 5.93 13.70 19.33
CA GLY A 65 5.95 13.87 20.80
C GLY A 65 5.43 12.67 21.59
N HIS A 66 5.27 11.51 20.94
CA HIS A 66 4.88 10.25 21.58
C HIS A 66 6.05 9.59 22.31
N SER A 67 5.75 8.66 23.22
CA SER A 67 6.75 7.80 23.83
C SER A 67 7.44 6.91 22.77
N GLU A 68 8.67 6.46 23.03
CA GLU A 68 9.35 5.50 22.13
C GLU A 68 8.53 4.22 21.95
N GLU A 69 7.91 3.72 23.02
CA GLU A 69 7.05 2.54 22.98
C GLU A 69 5.86 2.71 22.02
N ASP A 70 5.19 3.86 22.07
CA ASP A 70 4.06 4.14 21.17
C ASP A 70 4.51 4.33 19.73
N VAL A 71 5.70 4.92 19.51
CA VAL A 71 6.31 5.01 18.18
C VAL A 71 6.54 3.61 17.59
N GLU A 72 7.08 2.67 18.37
CA GLU A 72 7.26 1.29 17.89
C GLU A 72 5.92 0.61 17.57
N LYS A 73 4.89 0.80 18.41
CA LYS A 73 3.54 0.27 18.16
C LYS A 73 2.95 0.81 16.85
N MET A 74 3.06 2.12 16.62
CA MET A 74 2.60 2.77 15.39
C MET A 74 3.39 2.27 14.16
N HIS A 75 4.71 2.12 14.29
CA HIS A 75 5.56 1.64 13.20
C HIS A 75 5.24 0.19 12.81
N HIS A 76 4.96 -0.67 13.80
CA HIS A 76 4.48 -2.03 13.54
C HIS A 76 3.07 -2.07 12.97
N ALA A 77 2.15 -1.22 13.43
CA ALA A 77 0.81 -1.10 12.85
C ALA A 77 0.89 -0.70 11.36
N TRP A 78 1.80 0.23 11.04
CA TRP A 78 2.10 0.61 9.66
C TRP A 78 2.60 -0.57 8.82
N LEU A 79 3.58 -1.34 9.31
CA LEU A 79 4.07 -2.53 8.60
C LEU A 79 2.95 -3.52 8.30
N LYS A 80 2.11 -3.83 9.30
CA LYS A 80 0.97 -4.75 9.14
C LYS A 80 0.00 -4.24 8.08
N SER A 81 -0.30 -2.94 8.08
CA SER A 81 -1.19 -2.34 7.10
C SER A 81 -0.61 -2.36 5.67
N LEU A 82 0.70 -2.10 5.51
CA LEU A 82 1.37 -2.23 4.21
C LEU A 82 1.29 -3.67 3.67
N LEU A 83 1.52 -4.66 4.55
CA LEU A 83 1.42 -6.07 4.17
C LEU A 83 0.01 -6.44 3.69
N ILE A 84 -1.02 -6.01 4.41
CA ILE A 84 -2.42 -6.24 4.00
C ILE A 84 -2.69 -5.60 2.64
N GLN A 85 -2.37 -4.31 2.47
CA GLN A 85 -2.66 -3.57 1.25
C GLN A 85 -1.93 -4.15 0.03
N VAL A 86 -0.62 -4.41 0.12
CA VAL A 86 0.13 -5.00 -1.00
C VAL A 86 -0.35 -6.40 -1.34
N THR A 87 -0.77 -7.19 -0.33
CA THR A 87 -1.42 -8.49 -0.58
C THR A 87 -2.70 -8.31 -1.39
N LEU A 88 -3.58 -7.38 -1.02
CA LEU A 88 -4.82 -7.12 -1.77
C LEU A 88 -4.54 -6.62 -3.19
N TRP A 89 -3.54 -5.76 -3.38
CA TRP A 89 -3.16 -5.25 -4.70
C TRP A 89 -2.61 -6.36 -5.61
N SER A 90 -2.12 -7.47 -5.06
CA SER A 90 -1.65 -8.62 -5.84
C SER A 90 -2.78 -9.33 -6.60
N ARG A 91 -4.05 -9.12 -6.24
CA ARG A 91 -5.23 -9.78 -6.87
C ARG A 91 -5.29 -9.58 -8.37
N VAL A 92 -4.82 -8.44 -8.87
CA VAL A 92 -4.81 -8.15 -10.32
C VAL A 92 -3.59 -8.69 -11.07
N TYR A 93 -2.60 -9.24 -10.35
CA TYR A 93 -1.37 -9.82 -10.91
C TYR A 93 -1.39 -11.35 -10.90
N VAL A 94 -2.08 -11.93 -9.94
CA VAL A 94 -2.15 -13.38 -9.73
C VAL A 94 -3.36 -13.95 -10.48
N GLY A 95 -3.25 -15.18 -10.98
CA GLY A 95 -4.36 -15.87 -11.64
C GLY A 95 -5.57 -16.00 -10.71
N GLU A 96 -6.77 -16.04 -11.28
CA GLU A 96 -8.03 -16.01 -10.50
C GLU A 96 -8.13 -17.12 -9.45
N ALA A 97 -7.56 -18.29 -9.75
CA ALA A 97 -7.51 -19.47 -8.88
C ALA A 97 -6.27 -19.52 -7.97
N ASP A 98 -5.32 -18.59 -8.12
CA ASP A 98 -3.99 -18.66 -7.49
C ASP A 98 -3.73 -17.56 -6.45
N PHE A 99 -4.71 -16.68 -6.23
CA PHE A 99 -4.65 -15.61 -5.23
C PHE A 99 -5.25 -16.07 -3.90
#